data_AF-A0A024S8B6-F1
#
_entry.id   AF-A0A024S8B6-F1
#
_cell.length_a   1.000
_cell.length_b   1.000
_cell.length_c   1.000
_cell.angle_alpha   90.00
_cell.angle_beta   90.00
_cell.angle_gamma   90.00
#
_symmetry.space_group_name_H-M   'P 1'
#
loop_
_entity.id
_entity.type
_entity.pdbx_description
1 polymer ?
#
loop_
_entity_poly.entity_id
_entity_poly.type
_entity_poly.pdbx_seq_one_letter_code
_entity_poly.pdbx_strand_id
1 'polypeptide(L)'
;MSSKSTTPKSLIPALSTSLNVGMALGAWITVLPFANPAYPGPAVAIWFRDFFKPGFIGITSLSAVTIASGIRAAWLRQSSSSALPPSGSASSSADQGQQEAKANKASRWAIAGLVFTLVHFGFGSSVLAIMDKILSAPELAQGQMAAWIQLHTVRTLTTDVPAWLCFVAALLTEL
;
A
#
# COMPACT_ATOMS: atom_id res chain seq x y z
N MET A 1 4.32 5.73 -37.71
CA MET A 1 5.31 5.66 -36.61
C MET A 1 4.54 5.37 -35.32
N SER A 2 4.63 4.14 -34.80
CA SER A 2 3.91 3.75 -33.58
C SER A 2 4.65 4.31 -32.36
N SER A 3 4.06 5.30 -31.70
CA SER A 3 4.53 5.78 -30.41
C SER A 3 4.43 4.62 -29.42
N LYS A 4 5.57 4.05 -29.00
CA LYS A 4 5.57 3.07 -27.91
C LYS A 4 5.10 3.81 -26.66
N SER A 5 3.83 3.64 -26.31
CA SER A 5 3.28 4.06 -25.03
C SER A 5 4.14 3.42 -23.93
N THR A 6 4.94 4.23 -23.25
CA THR A 6 5.71 3.78 -22.10
C THR A 6 4.79 3.87 -20.90
N THR A 7 4.40 2.71 -20.36
CA THR A 7 3.54 2.68 -19.17
C THR A 7 4.27 3.37 -18.01
N PRO A 8 3.61 4.31 -17.30
CA PRO A 8 4.17 4.91 -16.11
C PRO A 8 4.58 3.84 -15.10
N LYS A 9 5.77 3.97 -14.53
CA LYS A 9 6.36 2.99 -13.60
C LYS A 9 5.60 2.97 -12.28
N SER A 10 5.07 4.13 -11.89
CA SER A 10 4.29 4.29 -10.67
C SER A 10 2.82 3.86 -10.82
N LEU A 11 2.39 3.40 -12.01
CA LEU A 11 1.01 2.98 -12.25
C LEU A 11 0.60 1.78 -11.39
N ILE A 12 1.39 0.70 -11.43
CA ILE A 12 1.09 -0.52 -10.66
C ILE A 12 1.02 -0.24 -9.15
N PRO A 13 2.02 0.42 -8.52
CA PRO A 13 1.95 0.67 -7.09
C PRO A 13 0.83 1.68 -6.72
N ALA A 14 0.49 2.63 -7.59
CA ALA A 14 -0.66 3.51 -7.35
C ALA A 14 -1.99 2.73 -7.38
N LEU A 15 -2.17 1.82 -8.34
CA LEU A 15 -3.37 0.98 -8.42
C LEU A 15 -3.45 0.02 -7.23
N SER A 16 -2.36 -0.66 -6.89
CA SER A 16 -2.36 -1.63 -5.80
C SER A 16 -2.57 -0.97 -4.43
N THR A 17 -1.98 0.21 -4.18
CA THR A 17 -2.26 0.97 -2.95
C THR A 17 -3.66 1.56 -2.92
N SER A 18 -4.24 1.92 -4.05
CA SER A 18 -5.66 2.33 -4.13
C SER A 18 -6.58 1.18 -3.72
N LEU A 19 -6.32 -0.03 -4.23
CA LEU A 19 -7.05 -1.23 -3.82
C LEU A 19 -6.86 -1.53 -2.33
N ASN A 20 -5.64 -1.37 -1.80
CA ASN A 20 -5.36 -1.56 -0.38
C ASN A 20 -6.15 -0.59 0.52
N VAL A 21 -6.16 0.70 0.20
CA VAL A 21 -6.95 1.70 0.95
C VAL A 21 -8.44 1.41 0.84
N GLY A 22 -8.94 1.08 -0.35
CA GLY A 22 -10.36 0.72 -0.54
C GLY A 22 -10.77 -0.49 0.30
N MET A 23 -9.94 -1.54 0.31
CA MET A 23 -10.14 -2.72 1.16
C MET A 23 -10.05 -2.38 2.66
N ALA A 24 -9.13 -1.51 3.06
CA ALA A 24 -9.00 -1.09 4.45
C ALA A 24 -10.24 -0.33 4.94
N LEU A 25 -10.81 0.55 4.11
CA LEU A 25 -12.06 1.26 4.40
C LEU A 25 -13.26 0.30 4.41
N GLY A 26 -13.34 -0.63 3.45
CA GLY A 26 -14.39 -1.65 3.45
C GLY A 26 -14.33 -2.56 4.68
N ALA A 27 -13.13 -3.02 5.05
CA ALA A 27 -12.91 -3.79 6.27
C ALA A 27 -13.31 -2.99 7.51
N TRP A 28 -12.99 -1.71 7.58
CA TRP A 28 -13.40 -0.83 8.67
C TRP A 28 -14.93 -0.75 8.82
N ILE A 29 -15.64 -0.52 7.73
CA ILE A 29 -17.11 -0.43 7.71
C ILE A 29 -17.74 -1.76 8.13
N THR A 30 -17.20 -2.89 7.67
CA THR A 30 -17.75 -4.22 7.96
C THR A 30 -17.55 -4.65 9.41
N VAL A 31 -16.50 -4.19 10.10
CA VAL A 31 -16.28 -4.48 11.53
C VAL A 31 -16.92 -3.48 12.47
N LEU A 32 -17.39 -2.34 11.97
CA LEU A 32 -17.99 -1.29 12.81
C LEU A 32 -19.17 -1.78 13.66
N PRO A 33 -20.08 -2.66 13.16
CA PRO A 33 -21.15 -3.21 14.00
C PRO A 33 -20.62 -3.97 15.23
N PHE A 34 -19.47 -4.63 15.12
CA PHE A 34 -18.85 -5.36 16.25
C PHE A 34 -18.26 -4.43 17.32
N ALA A 35 -18.24 -3.11 17.11
CA ALA A 35 -17.98 -2.14 18.17
C ALA A 35 -19.09 -2.12 19.23
N ASN A 36 -20.31 -2.56 18.89
CA ASN A 36 -21.39 -2.68 19.85
C ASN A 36 -21.16 -3.90 20.76
N PRO A 37 -21.02 -3.72 22.08
CA PRO A 37 -20.75 -4.81 23.03
C PRO A 37 -21.87 -5.85 23.15
N ALA A 38 -23.05 -5.56 22.60
CA ALA A 38 -24.14 -6.53 22.52
C ALA A 38 -23.87 -7.67 21.51
N TYR A 39 -22.90 -7.51 20.60
CA TYR A 39 -22.55 -8.59 19.69
C TYR A 39 -21.78 -9.70 20.43
N PRO A 40 -22.22 -10.97 20.29
CA PRO A 40 -21.58 -12.08 20.97
C PRO A 40 -20.16 -12.31 20.43
N GLY A 41 -19.20 -12.52 21.32
CA GLY A 41 -17.80 -12.83 20.98
C GLY A 41 -17.66 -13.96 19.94
N PRO A 42 -18.39 -15.08 20.06
CA PRO A 42 -18.33 -16.14 19.04
C PRO A 42 -18.66 -15.68 17.62
N ALA A 43 -19.58 -14.73 17.43
CA ALA A 43 -19.89 -14.18 16.10
C ALA A 43 -18.72 -13.36 15.54
N VAL A 44 -18.04 -12.60 16.39
CA VAL A 44 -16.79 -11.90 16.01
C VAL A 44 -15.74 -12.91 15.59
N ALA A 45 -15.49 -13.95 16.40
CA ALA A 45 -14.49 -14.97 16.10
C ALA A 45 -14.78 -15.71 14.78
N ILE A 46 -16.05 -16.02 14.50
CA ILE A 46 -16.48 -16.61 13.22
C ILE A 46 -16.12 -15.69 12.05
N TRP A 47 -16.39 -14.39 12.15
CA TRP A 47 -16.01 -13.44 11.10
C TRP A 47 -14.49 -13.41 10.87
N PHE A 48 -13.69 -13.40 11.94
CA PHE A 48 -12.22 -13.42 11.81
C PHE A 48 -11.70 -14.72 11.17
N ARG A 49 -12.30 -15.86 11.54
CA ARG A 49 -11.92 -17.17 11.02
C ARG A 49 -12.31 -17.34 9.55
N ASP A 50 -13.55 -17.00 9.22
CA ASP A 50 -14.16 -17.38 7.94
C ASP A 50 -14.01 -16.30 6.87
N PHE A 51 -13.90 -15.03 7.26
CA PHE A 51 -13.74 -13.91 6.34
C PHE A 51 -12.33 -13.30 6.39
N PHE A 52 -11.87 -12.89 7.57
CA PHE A 52 -10.61 -12.14 7.67
C PHE A 52 -9.38 -12.99 7.34
N LYS A 53 -9.27 -14.20 7.90
CA LYS A 53 -8.09 -15.06 7.71
C LYS A 53 -7.86 -15.47 6.24
N PRO A 54 -8.88 -15.87 5.45
CA PRO A 54 -8.72 -16.04 4.01
C PRO A 54 -8.36 -14.74 3.29
N GLY A 55 -9.01 -13.62 3.65
CA GLY A 55 -8.73 -12.30 3.07
C GLY A 55 -7.29 -11.83 3.30
N PHE A 56 -6.69 -12.19 4.43
CA PHE A 56 -5.30 -11.87 4.78
C PHE A 56 -4.29 -12.41 3.76
N ILE A 57 -4.57 -13.58 3.15
CA ILE A 57 -3.74 -14.17 2.09
C ILE A 57 -3.74 -13.26 0.85
N GLY A 58 -4.93 -12.78 0.46
CA GLY A 58 -5.09 -11.87 -0.67
C GLY A 58 -4.36 -10.54 -0.45
N ILE A 59 -4.52 -9.94 0.73
CA ILE A 59 -3.87 -8.67 1.09
C ILE A 59 -2.34 -8.82 1.09
N THR A 60 -1.81 -9.93 1.62
CA THR A 60 -0.36 -10.19 1.62
C THR A 60 0.18 -10.30 0.20
N SER A 61 -0.56 -10.96 -0.70
CA SER A 61 -0.19 -11.10 -2.11
C SER A 61 -0.17 -9.74 -2.84
N LEU A 62 -1.22 -8.92 -2.64
CA LEU A 62 -1.27 -7.55 -3.19
C LEU A 62 -0.12 -6.69 -2.68
N SER A 63 0.27 -6.88 -1.42
CA SER A 63 1.35 -6.12 -0.81
C SER A 63 2.72 -6.53 -1.37
N ALA A 64 2.94 -7.82 -1.68
CA ALA A 64 4.15 -8.26 -2.39
C ALA A 64 4.27 -7.62 -3.79
N VAL A 65 3.16 -7.54 -4.53
CA VAL A 65 3.10 -6.84 -5.83
C VAL A 65 3.43 -5.35 -5.66
N THR A 66 2.88 -4.71 -4.62
CA THR A 66 3.13 -3.30 -4.30
C THR A 66 4.60 -3.05 -3.99
N ILE A 67 5.23 -3.89 -3.16
CA ILE A 67 6.65 -3.77 -2.83
C ILE A 67 7.52 -3.94 -4.09
N ALA A 68 7.31 -5.02 -4.85
CA ALA A 68 8.12 -5.31 -6.03
C ALA A 68 8.02 -4.19 -7.08
N SER A 69 6.80 -3.71 -7.34
CA SER A 69 6.57 -2.61 -8.28
C SER A 69 7.04 -1.25 -7.75
N GLY A 70 6.91 -1.00 -6.44
CA GLY A 70 7.41 0.20 -5.77
C GLY A 70 8.94 0.27 -5.78
N ILE A 71 9.63 -0.85 -5.53
CA ILE A 71 11.09 -0.97 -5.69
C ILE A 71 11.48 -0.64 -7.13
N ARG A 72 10.79 -1.21 -8.13
CA ARG A 72 11.04 -0.88 -9.55
C ARG A 72 10.86 0.61 -9.86
N ALA A 73 9.83 1.24 -9.31
CA ALA A 73 9.59 2.68 -9.48
C ALA A 73 10.67 3.53 -8.79
N ALA A 74 11.18 3.09 -7.63
CA ALA A 74 12.24 3.76 -6.89
C ALA A 74 13.64 3.62 -7.53
N TRP A 75 13.97 2.46 -8.12
CA TRP A 75 15.34 2.09 -8.49
C TRP A 75 15.86 2.64 -9.81
N LEU A 76 15.01 3.17 -10.69
CA LEU A 76 15.46 3.67 -12.00
C LEU A 76 16.24 5.00 -11.95
N ARG A 77 16.59 5.47 -10.75
CA ARG A 77 17.59 6.51 -10.51
C ARG A 77 19.03 6.02 -10.68
N GLN A 78 19.32 4.74 -10.41
CA GLN A 78 20.71 4.26 -10.36
C GLN A 78 21.35 4.10 -11.75
N SER A 79 20.55 3.73 -12.77
CA SER A 79 21.06 3.32 -14.09
C SER A 79 21.27 4.48 -15.07
N SER A 80 20.58 5.60 -14.88
CA SER A 80 20.67 6.76 -15.80
C SER A 80 21.77 7.75 -15.43
N SER A 81 22.28 7.70 -14.19
CA SER A 81 23.37 8.57 -13.73
C SER A 81 24.77 8.11 -14.18
N SER A 82 24.87 6.92 -14.79
CA SER A 82 26.12 6.22 -15.10
C SER A 82 26.27 5.80 -16.56
N ALA A 83 25.27 6.08 -17.41
CA ALA A 83 25.34 5.81 -18.84
C ALA A 83 25.64 7.11 -19.61
N LEU A 84 26.77 7.15 -20.33
CA LEU A 84 27.07 8.19 -21.31
C LEU A 84 25.87 8.34 -22.28
N PRO A 85 25.49 9.57 -22.67
CA PRO A 85 24.37 9.77 -23.57
C PRO A 85 24.70 9.19 -24.96
N PRO A 86 23.78 8.40 -25.57
CA PRO A 86 23.88 8.08 -26.99
C PRO A 86 23.75 9.38 -27.79
N SER A 87 24.74 9.63 -28.64
CA SER A 87 24.71 10.68 -29.65
C SER A 87 23.59 10.42 -30.65
N GLY A 88 22.41 11.00 -30.44
CA GLY A 88 21.33 10.94 -31.42
C GLY A 88 19.91 11.08 -30.88
N SER A 89 19.54 12.25 -30.35
CA SER A 89 18.16 12.73 -30.45
C SER A 89 18.13 14.25 -30.28
N ALA A 90 17.48 14.95 -31.22
CA ALA A 90 17.36 16.40 -31.25
C ALA A 90 16.29 16.92 -30.26
N SER A 91 16.24 16.38 -29.04
CA SER A 91 15.52 17.04 -27.95
C SER A 91 16.40 18.15 -27.42
N SER A 92 15.83 19.34 -27.20
CA SER A 92 16.58 20.44 -26.62
C SER A 92 17.15 20.01 -25.27
N SER A 93 18.34 20.48 -24.90
CA SER A 93 18.93 20.21 -23.58
C SER A 93 18.01 20.61 -22.43
N ALA A 94 17.12 21.59 -22.66
CA ALA A 94 16.07 22.00 -21.74
C ALA A 94 14.99 20.93 -21.53
N ASP A 95 14.55 20.23 -22.59
CA ASP A 95 13.56 19.15 -22.49
C ASP A 95 14.12 17.94 -21.73
N GLN A 96 15.40 17.62 -21.95
CA GLN A 96 16.08 16.55 -21.21
C GLN A 96 16.17 16.89 -19.72
N GLY A 97 16.57 18.12 -19.37
CA GLY A 97 16.63 18.57 -17.97
C GLY A 97 15.27 18.58 -17.26
N GLN A 98 14.18 18.94 -17.96
CA GLN A 98 12.83 18.86 -17.38
C GLN A 98 12.37 17.41 -17.15
N GLN A 99 12.64 16.50 -18.09
CA GLN A 99 12.29 15.08 -17.94
C GLN A 99 13.06 14.42 -16.79
N GLU A 100 14.34 14.74 -16.63
CA GLU A 100 15.14 14.28 -15.50
C GLU A 100 14.62 14.81 -14.17
N ALA A 101 14.28 16.10 -14.09
CA ALA A 101 13.70 16.69 -12.88
C ALA A 101 12.35 16.05 -12.51
N LYS A 102 11.50 15.78 -13.51
CA LYS A 102 10.22 15.08 -13.36
C LYS A 102 10.42 13.65 -12.85
N ALA A 103 11.32 12.88 -13.46
CA ALA A 103 11.68 11.54 -13.03
C ALA A 103 12.26 11.49 -11.61
N ASN A 104 13.09 12.46 -11.24
CA ASN A 104 13.66 12.58 -9.90
C ASN A 104 12.59 12.83 -8.84
N LYS A 105 11.62 13.72 -9.12
CA LYS A 105 10.50 13.99 -8.21
C LYS A 105 9.61 12.75 -8.07
N ALA A 106 9.26 12.10 -9.17
CA ALA A 106 8.47 10.87 -9.15
C ALA A 106 9.15 9.75 -8.35
N SER A 107 10.46 9.55 -8.53
CA SER A 107 11.24 8.57 -7.77
C SER A 107 11.23 8.85 -6.27
N ARG A 108 11.36 10.12 -5.84
CA ARG A 108 11.29 10.50 -4.42
C ARG A 108 9.93 10.17 -3.81
N TRP A 109 8.85 10.44 -4.53
CA TRP A 109 7.51 10.06 -4.12
C TRP A 109 7.34 8.53 -4.03
N ALA A 110 7.85 7.79 -5.02
CA ALA A 110 7.82 6.33 -5.01
C ALA A 110 8.62 5.72 -3.83
N ILE A 111 9.78 6.28 -3.49
CA ILE A 111 10.57 5.88 -2.33
C ILE A 111 9.80 6.14 -1.03
N ALA A 112 9.19 7.32 -0.88
CA ALA A 112 8.38 7.64 0.30
C ALA A 112 7.19 6.67 0.44
N GLY A 113 6.49 6.38 -0.66
CA GLY A 113 5.39 5.42 -0.70
C GLY A 113 5.84 4.01 -0.32
N LEU A 114 7.01 3.58 -0.79
CA LEU A 114 7.62 2.30 -0.41
C LEU A 114 7.94 2.25 1.08
N VAL A 115 8.49 3.32 1.67
CA VAL A 115 8.77 3.39 3.12
C VAL A 115 7.48 3.22 3.92
N PHE A 116 6.40 3.97 3.61
CA PHE A 116 5.12 3.80 4.30
C PHE A 116 4.54 2.39 4.13
N THR A 117 4.72 1.78 2.95
CA THR A 117 4.33 0.38 2.71
C THR A 117 5.10 -0.58 3.62
N LEU A 118 6.40 -0.36 3.83
CA LEU A 118 7.19 -1.19 4.74
C LEU A 118 6.79 -0.96 6.21
N VAL A 119 6.50 0.28 6.61
CA VAL A 119 6.01 0.59 7.97
C VAL A 119 4.65 -0.06 8.22
N HIS A 120 3.76 -0.14 7.22
CA HIS A 120 2.48 -0.87 7.33
C HIS A 120 2.70 -2.32 7.83
N PHE A 121 3.69 -3.02 7.28
CA PHE A 121 4.02 -4.38 7.69
C PHE A 121 4.55 -4.48 9.13
N GLY A 122 5.09 -3.38 9.68
CA GLY A 122 5.45 -3.31 11.09
C GLY A 122 4.28 -3.57 12.05
N PHE A 123 3.04 -3.29 11.62
CA PHE A 123 1.84 -3.59 12.41
C PHE A 123 1.44 -5.08 12.40
N GLY A 124 2.07 -5.91 11.55
CA GLY A 124 1.72 -7.33 11.37
C GLY A 124 1.75 -8.13 12.67
N SER A 125 2.75 -7.90 13.54
CA SER A 125 2.83 -8.58 14.84
C SER A 125 1.63 -8.26 15.74
N SER A 126 1.19 -7.00 15.77
CA SER A 126 0.02 -6.59 16.56
C SER A 126 -1.28 -7.17 16.00
N VAL A 127 -1.42 -7.20 14.67
CA VAL A 127 -2.56 -7.82 13.99
C VAL A 127 -2.66 -9.30 14.36
N LEU A 128 -1.55 -10.05 14.24
CA LEU A 128 -1.52 -11.47 14.56
C LEU A 128 -1.78 -11.74 16.05
N ALA A 129 -1.26 -10.89 16.95
CA ALA A 129 -1.50 -11.02 18.38
C ALA A 129 -2.98 -10.82 18.76
N ILE A 130 -3.68 -9.86 18.13
CA ILE A 130 -5.12 -9.66 18.36
C ILE A 130 -5.91 -10.82 17.75
N MET A 131 -5.55 -11.26 16.54
CA MET A 131 -6.19 -12.42 15.91
C MET A 131 -6.07 -13.68 16.76
N ASP A 132 -4.89 -13.95 17.32
CA ASP A 132 -4.67 -15.11 18.17
C ASP A 132 -5.59 -15.08 19.39
N LYS A 133 -5.73 -13.93 20.06
CA LYS A 133 -6.66 -13.77 21.20
C LYS A 133 -8.12 -13.99 20.80
N ILE A 134 -8.54 -13.46 19.65
CA ILE A 134 -9.92 -13.61 19.14
C ILE A 134 -10.23 -15.09 18.82
N LEU A 135 -9.27 -15.80 18.22
CA LEU A 135 -9.48 -17.15 17.73
C LEU A 135 -9.27 -18.23 18.80
N SER A 136 -8.39 -17.99 19.78
CA SER A 136 -8.09 -18.92 20.87
C SER A 136 -9.10 -18.88 22.01
N ALA A 137 -9.79 -17.74 22.20
CA ALA A 137 -10.87 -17.60 23.18
C ALA A 137 -12.10 -16.87 22.59
N PRO A 138 -12.92 -17.55 21.76
CA PRO A 138 -14.05 -16.93 21.07
C PRO A 138 -15.05 -16.21 21.99
N GLU A 139 -15.29 -16.73 23.19
CA GLU A 139 -16.19 -16.11 24.18
C GLU A 139 -15.72 -14.72 24.64
N LEU A 140 -14.40 -14.47 24.59
CA LEU A 140 -13.77 -13.21 24.99
C LEU A 140 -13.44 -12.30 23.79
N ALA A 141 -13.74 -12.72 22.56
CA ALA A 141 -13.36 -12.02 21.34
C ALA A 141 -13.96 -10.60 21.24
N GLN A 142 -15.16 -10.38 21.79
CA GLN A 142 -15.79 -9.06 21.80
C GLN A 142 -14.88 -8.00 22.45
N GLY A 143 -14.25 -8.34 23.57
CA GLY A 143 -13.36 -7.43 24.30
C GLY A 143 -12.12 -7.01 23.50
N GLN A 144 -11.78 -7.73 22.43
CA GLN A 144 -10.66 -7.37 21.55
C GLN A 144 -11.03 -6.38 20.44
N MET A 145 -12.34 -6.13 20.21
CA MET A 145 -12.78 -5.30 19.09
C MET A 145 -12.33 -3.84 19.19
N ALA A 146 -12.30 -3.26 20.40
CA ALA A 146 -11.79 -1.90 20.58
C ALA A 146 -10.32 -1.78 20.17
N ALA A 147 -9.49 -2.75 20.58
CA ALA A 147 -8.07 -2.80 20.21
C ALA A 147 -7.89 -3.05 18.70
N TRP A 148 -8.68 -3.96 18.12
CA TRP A 148 -8.66 -4.23 16.68
C TRP A 148 -8.97 -2.99 15.85
N ILE A 149 -10.08 -2.33 16.19
CA ILE A 149 -10.56 -1.10 15.56
C ILE A 149 -9.46 -0.03 15.67
N GLN A 150 -9.00 0.28 16.88
CA GLN A 150 -7.95 1.28 17.06
C GLN A 150 -6.68 0.97 16.24
N LEU A 151 -6.20 -0.28 16.27
CA LEU A 151 -5.02 -0.70 15.51
C LEU A 151 -5.24 -0.51 14.00
N HIS A 152 -6.38 -0.94 13.48
CA HIS A 152 -6.73 -0.82 12.07
C HIS A 152 -6.82 0.66 11.64
N THR A 153 -7.45 1.53 12.43
CA THR A 153 -7.51 2.97 12.15
C THR A 153 -6.13 3.58 12.09
N VAL A 154 -5.31 3.34 13.12
CA VAL A 154 -3.99 3.94 13.24
C VAL A 154 -3.12 3.51 12.06
N ARG A 155 -3.08 2.21 11.75
CA ARG A 155 -2.36 1.69 10.59
C ARG A 155 -2.85 2.36 9.30
N THR A 156 -4.16 2.41 9.07
CA THR A 156 -4.69 2.96 7.82
C THR A 156 -4.40 4.45 7.64
N LEU A 157 -4.53 5.25 8.70
CA LEU A 157 -4.26 6.69 8.62
C LEU A 157 -2.76 7.02 8.57
N THR A 158 -1.90 6.22 9.22
CA THR A 158 -0.47 6.52 9.33
C THR A 158 0.40 5.85 8.28
N THR A 159 -0.08 4.78 7.63
CA THR A 159 0.68 4.05 6.62
C THR A 159 -0.06 3.88 5.30
N ASP A 160 -1.30 3.38 5.31
CA ASP A 160 -2.01 3.03 4.06
C ASP A 160 -2.31 4.27 3.21
N VAL A 161 -2.94 5.27 3.81
CA VAL A 161 -3.29 6.53 3.14
C VAL A 161 -2.03 7.29 2.72
N PRO A 162 -1.01 7.49 3.57
CA PRO A 162 0.25 8.12 3.14
C PRO A 162 0.96 7.39 2.00
N ALA A 163 1.03 6.05 2.03
CA ALA A 163 1.63 5.27 0.95
C ALA A 163 0.90 5.49 -0.37
N TRP A 164 -0.44 5.43 -0.35
CA TRP A 164 -1.30 5.68 -1.49
C TRP A 164 -1.09 7.07 -2.08
N LEU A 165 -1.14 8.12 -1.25
CA LEU A 165 -0.92 9.49 -1.68
C LEU A 165 0.46 9.67 -2.33
N CYS A 166 1.50 9.04 -1.78
CA CYS A 166 2.84 9.09 -2.35
C CYS A 166 2.90 8.43 -3.73
N PHE A 167 2.33 7.24 -3.92
CA PHE A 167 2.34 6.59 -5.24
C PHE A 167 1.44 7.27 -6.27
N VAL A 168 0.30 7.84 -5.86
CA VAL A 168 -0.51 8.70 -6.72
C VAL A 168 0.28 9.94 -7.14
N ALA A 169 0.95 10.62 -6.21
CA ALA A 169 1.80 11.77 -6.52
C ALA A 169 2.94 11.38 -7.47
N ALA A 170 3.56 10.21 -7.29
CA ALA A 170 4.58 9.68 -8.20
C ALA A 170 4.01 9.47 -9.62
N LEU A 171 2.84 8.84 -9.73
CA LEU A 171 2.16 8.62 -11.01
C LEU A 171 1.77 9.93 -11.70
N LEU A 172 1.15 10.86 -10.98
CA LEU A 172 0.79 12.17 -11.53
C LEU A 172 2.03 12.97 -11.94
N THR A 173 3.16 12.75 -11.27
CA THR A 173 4.44 13.33 -11.66
C THR A 173 5.03 12.62 -12.87
N GLU A 174 4.62 11.43 -13.27
CA GLU A 174 5.09 10.76 -14.50
C GLU A 174 4.26 11.14 -15.74
N LEU A 175 2.95 11.36 -15.56
CA LEU A 175 2.00 11.82 -16.58
C LEU A 175 2.29 13.25 -17.01
#